data_AF-A0A817WJM0-F1
#
_entry.id   AF-A0A817WJM0-F1
#
_cell.length_a   1.000
_cell.length_b   1.000
_cell.length_c   1.000
_cell.angle_alpha   90.00
_cell.angle_beta   90.00
_cell.angle_gamma   90.00
#
_symmetry.space_group_name_H-M   'P 1'
#
loop_
_entity.id
_entity.type
_entity.pdbx_description
1 polymer ?
#
loop_
_entity_poly.entity_id
_entity_poly.type
_entity_poly.pdbx_seq_one_letter_code
_entity_poly.pdbx_strand_id
1 'polypeptide(L)'
;MNQSTLGFVAEDATAVVPKVTYDIKSNTFIGFSLPLDSNGLPIQNSYSTDSFTRLEEWYSDIKRATLLNAYLIQPLSSSFHISPYIFAAYGTDNKSESADVISRWYKIY
;
A
#
# COMPACT_ATOMS: atom_id res chain seq x y z
N MET A 1 20.41 -18.69 -23.28
CA MET A 1 20.06 -17.28 -23.52
C MET A 1 19.95 -16.61 -22.17
N ASN A 2 20.75 -15.58 -21.90
CA ASN A 2 20.63 -14.81 -20.65
C ASN A 2 19.27 -14.13 -20.64
N GLN A 3 18.40 -14.51 -19.70
CA GLN A 3 17.22 -13.70 -19.39
C GLN A 3 17.73 -12.36 -18.87
N SER A 4 17.34 -11.27 -19.52
CA SER A 4 17.56 -9.92 -19.02
C SER A 4 16.93 -9.80 -17.64
N THR A 5 17.76 -9.62 -16.61
CA THR A 5 17.37 -9.48 -15.19
C THR A 5 16.86 -8.07 -14.89
N LEU A 6 16.19 -7.44 -15.85
CA LEU A 6 15.77 -6.04 -15.77
C LEU A 6 14.23 -5.99 -15.82
N GLY A 7 13.66 -5.11 -15.03
CA GLY A 7 12.22 -4.87 -14.98
C GLY A 7 11.94 -3.40 -14.70
N PHE A 8 10.78 -2.93 -15.12
CA PHE A 8 10.27 -1.63 -14.69
C PHE A 8 9.56 -1.77 -13.37
N VAL A 9 9.72 -0.77 -12.51
CA VAL A 9 8.93 -0.66 -11.30
C VAL A 9 8.09 0.61 -11.38
N ALA A 10 6.82 0.51 -10.99
CA ALA A 10 5.86 1.59 -11.09
C ALA A 10 5.03 1.70 -9.81
N GLU A 11 4.53 2.90 -9.54
CA GLU A 11 3.56 3.21 -8.49
C GLU A 11 2.31 3.75 -9.16
N ASP A 12 1.13 3.24 -8.78
CA ASP A 12 -0.15 3.74 -9.27
C ASP A 12 -1.24 3.58 -8.21
N ALA A 13 -2.26 4.44 -8.25
CA ALA A 13 -3.37 4.44 -7.33
C ALA A 13 -4.69 4.11 -8.04
N THR A 14 -5.42 3.14 -7.51
CA THR A 14 -6.71 2.71 -8.06
C THR A 14 -7.83 2.83 -7.04
N ALA A 15 -9.05 3.07 -7.51
CA ALA A 15 -10.24 3.14 -6.66
C ALA A 15 -10.63 1.76 -6.13
N VAL A 16 -11.02 1.69 -4.86
CA VAL A 16 -11.49 0.48 -4.20
C VAL A 16 -12.77 0.74 -3.44
N VAL A 17 -13.57 -0.30 -3.27
CA VAL A 17 -14.76 -0.25 -2.41
C VAL A 17 -14.29 -0.20 -0.95
N PRO A 18 -14.65 0.84 -0.17
CA PRO A 18 -14.23 0.95 1.21
C PRO A 18 -14.78 -0.20 2.05
N LYS A 19 -13.88 -1.00 2.63
CA LYS A 19 -14.24 -2.13 3.48
C LYS A 19 -13.19 -2.29 4.56
N VAL A 20 -13.64 -2.42 5.81
CA VAL A 20 -12.78 -2.74 6.94
C VAL A 20 -12.90 -4.23 7.26
N THR A 21 -11.77 -4.92 7.39
CA THR A 21 -11.71 -6.34 7.75
C THR A 21 -10.62 -6.56 8.79
N TYR A 22 -10.85 -7.47 9.72
CA TYR A 22 -9.84 -7.89 10.68
C TYR A 22 -8.96 -9.00 10.09
N ASP A 23 -7.64 -8.83 10.14
CA ASP A 23 -6.67 -9.89 9.86
C ASP A 23 -6.16 -10.50 11.17
N ILE A 24 -6.48 -11.78 11.36
CA ILE A 24 -6.11 -12.55 12.54
C ILE A 24 -4.60 -12.81 12.63
N LYS A 25 -3.89 -12.82 11.50
CA LYS A 25 -2.46 -13.15 11.49
C LYS A 25 -1.60 -12.03 12.07
N SER A 26 -1.92 -10.80 11.70
CA SER A 26 -1.24 -9.59 12.18
C SER A 26 -1.92 -8.93 13.37
N ASN A 27 -3.09 -9.44 13.80
CA ASN A 27 -3.95 -8.79 14.79
C ASN A 27 -4.23 -7.32 14.44
N THR A 28 -4.64 -7.06 13.19
CA THR A 28 -4.84 -5.69 12.68
C THR A 28 -6.13 -5.54 11.91
N PHE A 29 -6.69 -4.34 11.93
CA PHE A 29 -7.78 -3.95 11.04
C PHE A 29 -7.21 -3.37 9.74
N ILE A 30 -7.59 -3.97 8.61
CA ILE A 30 -7.23 -3.57 7.26
C ILE A 30 -8.40 -2.82 6.64
N GLY A 31 -8.12 -1.78 5.83
CA GLY A 31 -9.14 -1.04 5.08
C GLY A 31 -9.27 0.44 5.46
N PHE A 32 -8.54 0.88 6.49
CA PHE A 32 -8.32 2.29 6.77
C PHE A 32 -7.14 2.83 5.94
N SER A 33 -7.12 4.13 5.66
CA SER A 33 -5.93 4.77 5.10
C SER A 33 -4.77 4.66 6.09
N LEU A 34 -3.62 4.15 5.66
CA LEU A 34 -2.46 4.03 6.55
C LEU A 34 -1.78 5.38 6.73
N PRO A 35 -1.35 5.74 7.96
CA PRO A 35 -0.47 6.87 8.16
C PRO A 35 0.87 6.62 7.49
N LEU A 36 1.52 7.70 7.04
CA LEU A 36 2.84 7.65 6.44
C LEU A 36 3.91 8.02 7.48
N ASP A 37 5.08 7.39 7.39
CA ASP A 37 6.27 7.78 8.14
C ASP A 37 6.96 9.00 7.50
N SER A 38 8.08 9.43 8.10
CA SER A 38 8.88 10.56 7.59
C SER A 38 9.52 10.32 6.21
N ASN A 39 9.47 9.10 5.68
CA ASN A 39 9.96 8.73 4.36
C ASN A 39 8.81 8.58 3.34
N GLY A 40 7.58 8.91 3.72
CA GLY A 40 6.40 8.71 2.88
C GLY A 40 6.00 7.24 2.73
N LEU A 41 6.49 6.33 3.58
CA LEU A 41 6.15 4.92 3.55
C LEU A 41 4.98 4.62 4.50
N PRO A 42 4.06 3.70 4.15
CA PRO A 42 2.97 3.32 5.05
C PRO A 42 3.49 2.64 6.32
N ILE A 43 3.00 3.08 7.47
CA ILE A 43 3.33 2.46 8.75
C ILE A 43 2.52 1.17 8.91
N GLN A 44 3.22 0.04 8.85
CA GLN A 44 2.60 -1.29 8.97
C GLN A 44 1.95 -1.48 10.34
N ASN A 45 0.85 -2.24 10.37
CA ASN A 45 0.15 -2.63 11.59
C ASN A 45 -0.31 -1.46 12.48
N SER A 46 -0.50 -0.26 11.91
CA SER A 46 -0.94 0.95 12.63
C SER A 46 -2.27 0.79 13.37
N TYR A 47 -3.11 -0.15 12.91
CA TYR A 47 -4.44 -0.42 13.46
C TYR A 47 -4.49 -1.79 14.16
N SER A 48 -3.45 -2.12 14.91
CA SER A 48 -3.44 -3.27 15.82
C SER A 48 -3.98 -2.86 17.19
N THR A 49 -4.96 -3.61 17.70
CA THR A 49 -5.54 -3.35 19.02
C THR A 49 -6.26 -4.59 19.54
N ASP A 50 -6.17 -4.81 20.84
CA ASP A 50 -7.00 -5.78 21.57
C ASP A 50 -8.22 -5.10 22.23
N SER A 51 -8.36 -3.79 22.07
CA SER A 51 -9.45 -2.98 22.63
C SER A 51 -10.52 -2.67 21.59
N PHE A 52 -11.74 -3.12 21.87
CA PHE A 52 -12.93 -2.80 21.06
C PHE A 52 -13.23 -1.30 21.04
N THR A 53 -13.08 -0.60 22.17
CA THR A 53 -13.27 0.86 22.23
C THR A 53 -12.32 1.59 21.28
N ARG A 54 -11.06 1.13 21.19
CA ARG A 54 -10.08 1.72 20.28
C ARG A 54 -10.46 1.52 18.81
N LEU A 55 -11.05 0.38 18.48
CA LEU A 55 -11.60 0.14 17.14
C LEU A 55 -12.78 1.09 16.84
N GLU A 56 -13.70 1.29 17.78
CA GLU A 56 -14.83 2.21 17.60
C GLU A 56 -14.38 3.65 17.34
N GLU A 57 -13.36 4.11 18.07
CA GLU A 57 -12.71 5.41 17.86
C GLU A 57 -12.18 5.51 16.42
N TRP A 58 -11.38 4.54 15.99
CA TRP A 58 -10.83 4.53 14.63
C TRP A 58 -11.89 4.44 13.55
N TYR A 59 -12.94 3.65 13.77
CA TYR A 59 -14.02 3.52 12.80
C TYR A 59 -14.77 4.84 12.59
N SER A 60 -14.88 5.64 13.64
CA SER A 60 -15.53 6.96 13.62
C SER A 60 -14.63 8.05 13.03
N ASP A 61 -13.36 8.06 13.42
CA ASP A 61 -12.46 9.20 13.18
C ASP A 61 -11.57 9.02 11.93
N ILE A 62 -11.26 7.78 11.57
CA ILE A 62 -10.31 7.48 10.51
C ILE A 62 -11.05 7.17 9.22
N LYS A 63 -10.60 7.81 8.13
CA LYS A 63 -11.15 7.54 6.80
C LYS A 63 -10.84 6.10 6.38
N ARG A 64 -11.90 5.39 6.03
CA ARG A 64 -11.80 4.15 5.27
C ARG A 64 -11.18 4.47 3.90
N ALA A 65 -10.23 3.65 3.48
CA ALA A 65 -9.52 3.86 2.23
C ALA A 65 -10.48 3.68 1.05
N THR A 66 -10.57 4.70 0.20
CA THR A 66 -11.26 4.66 -1.10
C THR A 66 -10.29 4.44 -2.26
N LEU A 67 -8.99 4.54 -1.99
CA LEU A 67 -7.91 4.38 -2.94
C LEU A 67 -6.92 3.36 -2.39
N LEU A 68 -6.43 2.51 -3.28
CA LEU A 68 -5.34 1.58 -3.03
C LEU A 68 -4.14 2.04 -3.85
N ASN A 69 -3.08 2.46 -3.18
CA ASN A 69 -1.80 2.71 -3.82
C ASN A 69 -1.05 1.38 -3.95
N ALA A 70 -0.58 1.05 -5.14
CA ALA A 70 0.06 -0.22 -5.44
C ALA A 70 1.42 0.01 -6.11
N TYR A 71 2.39 -0.82 -5.71
CA TYR A 71 3.69 -0.89 -6.37
C TYR A 71 3.74 -2.15 -7.24
N LEU A 72 4.07 -1.96 -8.51
CA LEU A 72 4.06 -2.99 -9.52
C LEU A 72 5.47 -3.18 -10.08
N ILE A 73 5.86 -4.42 -10.34
CA ILE A 73 7.04 -4.75 -11.13
C ILE A 73 6.64 -5.46 -12.42
N GLN A 74 7.16 -4.98 -13.54
CA GLN A 74 6.96 -5.52 -14.88
C GLN A 74 8.29 -6.01 -15.45
N PRO A 75 8.49 -7.32 -15.62
CA PRO A 75 9.69 -7.86 -16.25
C PRO A 75 9.84 -7.42 -17.71
N LEU A 76 11.07 -7.10 -18.13
CA LEU A 76 11.41 -6.80 -19.51
C LEU A 76 11.79 -8.09 -20.26
N SER A 77 10.78 -8.91 -20.54
CA SER A 77 10.95 -10.08 -21.41
C SER A 77 10.12 -9.89 -22.67
N SER A 78 10.79 -9.92 -23.83
CA SER A 78 10.14 -9.90 -25.14
C SER A 78 9.60 -11.28 -25.56
N SER A 79 10.00 -12.34 -24.87
CA SER A 79 9.69 -13.72 -25.22
C SER A 79 8.49 -14.31 -24.49
N PHE A 80 8.04 -13.66 -23.41
CA PHE A 80 6.87 -14.10 -22.64
C PHE A 80 6.05 -12.89 -22.17
N HIS A 81 4.75 -12.92 -22.43
CA HIS A 81 3.79 -11.99 -21.82
C HIS A 81 3.65 -12.34 -20.33
N ILE A 82 4.52 -11.77 -19.49
CA ILE A 82 4.43 -11.88 -18.05
C ILE A 82 3.57 -10.73 -17.54
N SER A 83 2.51 -11.05 -16.81
CA SER A 83 1.65 -10.04 -16.16
C SER A 83 2.45 -9.26 -15.11
N PRO A 84 2.16 -7.96 -14.91
CA PRO A 84 2.74 -7.19 -13.82
C PRO A 84 2.45 -7.86 -12.48
N TYR A 85 3.43 -7.84 -11.58
CA TYR A 85 3.28 -8.35 -10.23
C TYR A 85 3.16 -7.19 -9.24
N ILE A 86 2.11 -7.19 -8.42
CA ILE A 86 1.97 -6.26 -7.31
C ILE A 86 2.75 -6.85 -6.14
N PHE A 87 3.83 -6.20 -5.71
CA PHE A 87 4.64 -6.68 -4.59
C PHE A 87 4.29 -6.02 -3.26
N ALA A 88 3.67 -4.83 -3.29
CA ALA A 88 3.10 -4.21 -2.11
C ALA A 88 1.97 -3.24 -2.51
N ALA A 89 1.00 -3.07 -1.61
CA ALA A 89 -0.09 -2.11 -1.76
C ALA A 89 -0.62 -1.68 -0.40
N TYR A 90 -1.18 -0.48 -0.32
CA TYR A 90 -1.76 0.06 0.91
C TYR A 90 -2.90 1.02 0.64
N GLY A 91 -3.84 1.09 1.60
CA GLY A 91 -4.93 2.05 1.56
C GLY A 91 -4.43 3.47 1.79
N THR A 92 -4.88 4.41 0.96
CA THR A 92 -4.50 5.83 1.04
C THR A 92 -5.72 6.73 0.91
N ASP A 93 -5.62 7.95 1.44
CA ASP A 93 -6.58 9.03 1.17
C ASP A 93 -6.06 10.04 0.12
N ASN A 94 -4.93 9.71 -0.53
CA ASN A 94 -4.28 10.51 -1.57
C ASN A 94 -3.91 11.93 -1.12
N LYS A 95 -3.56 12.10 0.16
CA LYS A 95 -3.07 13.36 0.72
C LYS A 95 -1.57 13.39 0.97
N SER A 96 -0.81 12.46 0.40
CA SER A 96 0.65 12.48 0.45
C SER A 96 1.20 13.70 -0.27
N GLU A 97 2.20 14.36 0.33
CA GLU A 97 2.91 15.47 -0.30
C GLU A 97 3.89 14.96 -1.36
N SER A 98 4.32 15.83 -2.27
CA SER A 98 5.32 15.47 -3.29
C SER A 98 6.65 15.00 -2.67
N ALA A 99 7.02 15.56 -1.51
CA ALA A 99 8.19 15.14 -0.75
C ALA A 99 8.06 13.69 -0.24
N ASP A 100 6.86 13.27 0.18
CA ASP A 100 6.59 11.89 0.59
C ASP A 100 6.77 10.92 -0.58
N VAL A 101 6.27 11.30 -1.76
CA VAL A 101 6.36 10.49 -2.99
C VAL A 101 7.83 10.29 -3.40
N ILE A 102 8.61 11.38 -3.44
CA ILE A 102 10.03 11.31 -3.83
C ILE A 102 10.84 10.50 -2.81
N SER A 103 10.60 10.74 -1.51
CA SER A 103 11.28 10.00 -0.44
C SER A 103 10.98 8.51 -0.50
N ARG A 104 9.73 8.17 -0.78
CA ARG A 104 9.28 6.79 -0.97
C ARG A 104 9.96 6.14 -2.16
N TRP A 105 10.03 6.80 -3.32
CA TRP A 105 10.71 6.25 -4.50
C TRP A 105 12.17 5.95 -4.23
N TYR A 106 12.90 6.85 -3.56
CA TYR A 106 14.30 6.62 -3.18
C TYR A 106 14.50 5.42 -2.24
N LYS A 107 13.47 5.02 -1.48
CA LYS A 107 13.53 3.88 -0.56
C LYS A 107 13.11 2.56 -1.20
N ILE A 108 12.23 2.60 -2.20
CA ILE A 108 11.64 1.40 -2.83
C ILE A 108 12.40 1.02 -4.11
N TYR A 109 12.88 1.99 -4.89
CA TYR A 109 13.51 1.82 -6.20
C TYR A 109 15.00 2.17 -6.17
#